data_AF-A0A7X8R5F7-F1
#
_entry.id   AF-A0A7X8R5F7-F1
#
_cell.length_a   1.000
_cell.length_b   1.000
_cell.length_c   1.000
_cell.angle_alpha   90.00
_cell.angle_beta   90.00
_cell.angle_gamma   90.00
#
_symmetry.space_group_name_H-M   'P 1'
#
loop_
_entity.id
_entity.type
_entity.pdbx_description
1 polymer ?
#
loop_
_entity_poly.entity_id
_entity_poly.type
_entity_poly.pdbx_seq_one_letter_code
_entity_poly.pdbx_strand_id
1 'polypeptide(L)'
;MLLSRAPSAPARLYPQRPGCEKTHTIKIVVRAERNSRAVGAVIRHMAFEHAAESYRTSAGFSSVMNKNHWFYQQWNDGQATDLGFHDFTAATKVDGSGKKQEKRIFLNVWGEEETCRIGADRQASGLCAAAWTWISPRQGKIRIEGSVQTGSVPGADKEISLLHNRQEIWRSRLVNADTPAVHDLTVLLEKGDDIRFIAQAAASRGSDKILWDPVITFTE
;
A
#
# COMPACT_ATOMS: atom_id res chain seq x y z
N MET A 1 -40.27 42.74 -31.19
CA MET A 1 -39.76 41.87 -30.10
C MET A 1 -39.28 40.58 -30.77
N LEU A 2 -38.00 40.54 -31.15
CA LEU A 2 -37.37 39.42 -31.88
C LEU A 2 -36.72 38.50 -30.84
N LEU A 3 -37.29 37.32 -30.60
CA LEU A 3 -36.66 36.28 -29.78
C LEU A 3 -35.86 35.35 -30.69
N SER A 4 -34.54 35.51 -30.61
CA SER A 4 -33.53 34.66 -31.21
C SER A 4 -33.50 33.28 -30.52
N ARG A 5 -33.49 32.22 -31.32
CA ARG A 5 -33.23 30.83 -30.91
C ARG A 5 -31.72 30.61 -30.81
N ALA A 6 -31.24 30.10 -29.69
CA ALA A 6 -29.95 29.41 -29.61
C ALA A 6 -30.16 27.90 -29.83
N PRO A 7 -29.39 27.23 -30.71
CA PRO A 7 -29.40 25.77 -30.79
C PRO A 7 -28.54 25.15 -29.68
N SER A 8 -29.08 24.12 -29.03
CA SER A 8 -28.38 23.27 -28.08
C SER A 8 -27.25 22.50 -28.76
N ALA A 9 -26.05 22.54 -28.18
CA ALA A 9 -24.93 21.74 -28.63
C ALA A 9 -25.17 20.25 -28.32
N PRO A 10 -24.86 19.32 -29.24
CA PRO A 10 -24.93 17.89 -28.95
C PRO A 10 -23.77 17.45 -28.04
N ALA A 11 -24.08 16.58 -27.09
CA ALA A 11 -23.12 15.90 -26.23
C ALA A 11 -22.06 15.16 -27.08
N ARG A 12 -20.79 15.51 -26.87
CA ARG A 12 -19.67 14.74 -27.44
C ARG A 12 -19.55 13.42 -26.68
N LEU A 13 -20.10 12.36 -27.27
CA LEU A 13 -19.70 10.99 -26.96
C LEU A 13 -18.23 10.85 -27.38
N TYR A 14 -17.33 10.75 -26.42
CA TYR A 14 -15.96 10.34 -26.70
C TYR A 14 -15.98 8.92 -27.26
N PRO A 15 -15.39 8.67 -28.44
CA PRO A 15 -15.23 7.30 -28.91
C PRO A 15 -14.30 6.58 -27.94
N GLN A 16 -14.81 5.51 -27.33
CA GLN A 16 -13.99 4.51 -26.65
C GLN A 16 -12.93 4.04 -27.64
N ARG A 17 -11.65 4.23 -27.31
CA ARG A 17 -10.56 3.70 -28.14
C ARG A 17 -10.70 2.17 -28.17
N PRO A 18 -10.60 1.53 -29.34
CA PRO A 18 -10.55 0.07 -29.39
C PRO A 18 -9.24 -0.35 -28.72
N GLY A 19 -9.35 -0.90 -27.51
CA GLY A 19 -8.23 -1.56 -26.84
C GLY A 19 -7.74 -2.67 -27.76
N CYS A 20 -6.46 -2.62 -28.12
CA CYS A 20 -5.83 -3.75 -28.81
C CYS A 20 -5.77 -4.91 -27.80
N GLU A 21 -6.73 -5.83 -27.87
CA GLU A 21 -6.65 -7.12 -27.17
C GLU A 21 -5.44 -7.88 -27.70
N LYS A 22 -4.28 -7.68 -27.06
CA LYS A 22 -3.10 -8.48 -27.34
C LYS A 22 -3.20 -9.74 -26.48
N THR A 23 -3.30 -10.88 -27.15
CA THR A 23 -3.19 -12.17 -26.46
C THR A 23 -1.77 -12.33 -25.93
N HIS A 24 -1.60 -12.31 -24.61
CA HIS A 24 -0.36 -12.66 -23.95
C HIS A 24 -0.38 -14.16 -23.61
N THR A 25 0.53 -14.94 -24.20
CA THR A 25 0.63 -16.38 -23.92
C THR A 25 1.85 -16.65 -23.04
N ILE A 26 1.63 -17.22 -21.86
CA ILE A 26 2.68 -17.73 -20.99
C ILE A 26 2.67 -19.26 -21.11
N LYS A 27 3.75 -19.84 -21.63
CA LYS A 27 3.90 -21.30 -21.76
C LYS A 27 4.95 -21.80 -20.78
N ILE A 28 4.51 -22.65 -19.85
CA ILE A 28 5.37 -23.28 -18.84
C ILE A 28 5.58 -24.72 -19.26
N VAL A 29 6.82 -25.12 -19.53
CA VAL A 29 7.16 -26.48 -19.97
C VAL A 29 8.07 -27.12 -18.94
N VAL A 30 7.54 -28.10 -18.19
CA VAL A 30 8.35 -28.97 -17.35
C VAL A 30 8.78 -30.16 -18.21
N ARG A 31 10.06 -30.21 -18.59
CA ARG A 31 10.61 -31.32 -19.40
C ARG A 31 10.98 -32.50 -18.51
N ALA A 32 10.82 -33.71 -19.04
CA ALA A 32 10.96 -34.97 -18.31
C ALA A 32 12.42 -35.42 -18.09
N GLU A 33 13.39 -34.52 -18.21
CA GLU A 33 14.78 -34.77 -17.79
C GLU A 33 14.86 -34.72 -16.26
N ARG A 34 14.34 -35.78 -15.63
CA ARG A 34 14.30 -35.92 -14.17
C ARG A 34 15.47 -36.76 -13.69
N ASN A 35 15.98 -36.44 -12.52
CA ASN A 35 16.80 -37.36 -11.74
C ASN A 35 15.99 -38.65 -11.49
N SER A 36 16.61 -39.83 -11.65
CA SER A 36 15.97 -41.15 -11.48
C SER A 36 15.38 -41.39 -10.07
N ARG A 37 15.74 -40.56 -9.09
CA ARG A 37 15.22 -40.61 -7.71
C ARG A 37 14.08 -39.61 -7.44
N ALA A 38 13.68 -38.79 -8.40
CA ALA A 38 12.63 -37.79 -8.21
C ALA A 38 11.24 -38.40 -8.35
N VAL A 39 10.39 -38.26 -7.32
CA VAL A 39 9.03 -38.85 -7.26
C VAL A 39 7.94 -37.89 -7.77
N GLY A 40 8.29 -36.62 -8.04
CA GLY A 40 7.33 -35.63 -8.53
C GLY A 40 7.97 -34.29 -8.88
N ALA A 41 7.18 -33.39 -9.46
CA ALA A 41 7.52 -31.99 -9.63
C ALA A 41 6.42 -31.17 -8.97
N VAL A 42 6.78 -30.32 -8.00
CA VAL A 42 5.84 -29.43 -7.33
C VAL A 42 6.26 -28.00 -7.62
N ILE A 43 5.38 -27.26 -8.29
CA ILE A 43 5.50 -25.82 -8.40
C ILE A 43 4.56 -25.22 -7.35
N ARG A 44 5.12 -24.66 -6.27
CA ARG A 44 4.32 -24.19 -5.12
C ARG A 44 3.70 -22.81 -5.33
N HIS A 45 4.38 -21.92 -6.05
CA HIS A 45 3.89 -20.57 -6.33
C HIS A 45 4.56 -20.00 -7.59
N MET A 46 3.77 -19.54 -8.55
CA MET A 46 4.23 -18.73 -9.69
C MET A 46 3.34 -17.50 -9.78
N ALA A 47 3.94 -16.32 -9.65
CA ALA A 47 3.27 -15.05 -9.91
C ALA A 47 3.80 -14.49 -11.22
N PHE A 48 2.90 -14.11 -12.12
CA PHE A 48 3.22 -13.37 -13.34
C PHE A 48 2.64 -11.98 -13.19
N GLU A 49 3.50 -10.98 -13.08
CA GLU A 49 3.09 -9.59 -13.18
C GLU A 49 3.26 -9.16 -14.64
N HIS A 50 2.15 -9.08 -15.37
CA HIS A 50 2.09 -8.15 -16.50
C HIS A 50 2.28 -6.77 -15.90
N ALA A 51 3.25 -5.98 -16.41
CA ALA A 51 3.65 -4.67 -15.88
C ALA A 51 2.45 -3.98 -15.25
N ALA A 52 2.38 -4.01 -13.91
CA ALA A 52 1.12 -3.78 -13.26
C ALA A 52 0.73 -2.33 -13.56
N GLU A 53 -0.33 -2.15 -14.35
CA GLU A 53 -0.93 -0.84 -14.51
C GLU A 53 -1.46 -0.36 -13.16
N SER A 54 -1.58 -1.23 -12.15
CA SER A 54 -1.94 -0.86 -10.78
C SER A 54 -1.02 -1.42 -9.70
N TYR A 55 -0.73 -0.62 -8.68
CA TYR A 55 0.01 -0.97 -7.48
C TYR A 55 -0.91 -0.78 -6.28
N ARG A 56 -1.41 -1.88 -5.74
CA ARG A 56 -2.15 -1.91 -4.48
C ARG A 56 -1.18 -2.21 -3.35
N THR A 57 -1.28 -1.47 -2.26
CA THR A 57 -0.34 -1.57 -1.12
C THR A 57 -0.30 -2.98 -0.54
N SER A 58 -1.45 -3.57 -0.23
CA SER A 58 -1.54 -4.94 0.33
C SER A 58 -1.05 -6.03 -0.61
N ALA A 59 -1.28 -5.88 -1.92
CA ALA A 59 -0.78 -6.81 -2.93
C ALA A 59 0.73 -6.68 -3.16
N GLY A 60 1.27 -5.47 -3.00
CA GLY A 60 2.70 -5.19 -3.06
C GLY A 60 3.46 -5.51 -1.77
N PHE A 61 2.75 -5.83 -0.69
CA PHE A 61 3.36 -6.08 0.62
C PHE A 61 4.32 -7.27 0.57
N SER A 62 5.53 -7.07 1.05
CA SER A 62 6.60 -8.08 1.03
C SER A 62 7.52 -7.95 2.24
N SER A 63 8.17 -9.05 2.61
CA SER A 63 9.28 -9.07 3.56
C SER A 63 10.60 -8.57 2.97
N VAL A 64 10.61 -8.16 1.70
CA VAL A 64 11.77 -7.66 0.98
C VAL A 64 11.58 -6.18 0.65
N MET A 65 12.49 -5.34 1.12
CA MET A 65 12.51 -3.90 0.84
C MET A 65 12.65 -3.65 -0.67
N ASN A 66 11.98 -2.62 -1.20
CA ASN A 66 11.96 -2.26 -2.62
C ASN A 66 11.35 -3.33 -3.55
N LYS A 67 10.73 -4.39 -3.00
CA LYS A 67 9.98 -5.34 -3.82
C LYS A 67 8.72 -4.64 -4.33
N ASN A 68 8.46 -4.79 -5.62
CA ASN A 68 7.32 -4.18 -6.31
C ASN A 68 7.28 -2.64 -6.17
N HIS A 69 8.48 -2.04 -6.05
CA HIS A 69 8.70 -0.60 -5.89
C HIS A 69 8.25 0.00 -4.55
N TRP A 70 7.95 -0.84 -3.56
CA TRP A 70 7.52 -0.40 -2.23
C TRP A 70 8.66 -0.41 -1.22
N PHE A 71 8.73 0.66 -0.43
CA PHE A 71 9.59 0.80 0.74
C PHE A 71 8.73 0.99 1.99
N TYR A 72 9.24 0.47 3.10
CA TYR A 72 8.56 0.47 4.40
C TYR A 72 9.43 1.23 5.39
N GLN A 73 9.01 2.44 5.72
CA GLN A 73 9.88 3.43 6.35
C GLN A 73 9.19 4.07 7.55
N GLN A 74 10.01 4.50 8.51
CA GLN A 74 9.60 5.56 9.43
C GLN A 74 9.80 6.91 8.74
N TRP A 75 8.93 7.86 9.05
CA TRP A 75 9.02 9.23 8.58
C TRP A 75 9.15 10.19 9.74
N ASN A 76 10.24 10.96 9.77
CA ASN A 76 10.50 11.97 10.77
C ASN A 76 11.04 13.23 10.08
N ASP A 77 10.34 14.35 10.23
CA ASP A 77 10.81 15.68 9.81
C ASP A 77 11.44 15.76 8.41
N GLY A 78 10.78 15.16 7.41
CA GLY A 78 11.24 15.21 6.03
C GLY A 78 12.26 14.12 5.64
N GLN A 79 12.60 13.22 6.57
CA GLN A 79 13.51 12.11 6.33
C GLN A 79 12.79 10.76 6.48
N ALA A 80 13.04 9.89 5.50
CA ALA A 80 12.59 8.51 5.54
C ALA A 80 13.75 7.60 5.96
N THR A 81 13.47 6.63 6.84
CA THR A 81 14.45 5.60 7.24
C THR A 81 13.81 4.23 7.14
N ASP A 82 14.50 3.28 6.52
CA ASP A 82 14.01 1.92 6.33
C ASP A 82 13.81 1.21 7.67
N LEU A 83 12.66 0.55 7.81
CA LEU A 83 12.34 -0.29 8.95
C LEU A 83 12.91 -1.70 8.77
N GLY A 84 13.04 -2.45 9.88
CA GLY A 84 13.33 -3.88 9.85
C GLY A 84 12.05 -4.72 9.67
N PHE A 85 12.14 -5.84 8.96
CA PHE A 85 11.02 -6.78 8.82
C PHE A 85 11.04 -7.82 9.95
N HIS A 86 9.87 -8.08 10.54
CA HIS A 86 9.66 -9.07 11.58
C HIS A 86 8.55 -10.05 11.17
N ASP A 87 8.93 -11.30 10.95
CA ASP A 87 8.04 -12.41 10.60
C ASP A 87 7.35 -13.00 11.84
N PHE A 88 8.06 -13.11 12.96
CA PHE A 88 7.51 -13.55 14.24
C PHE A 88 8.12 -12.84 15.45
N THR A 89 7.41 -12.89 16.57
CA THR A 89 7.97 -12.62 17.91
C THR A 89 7.75 -13.82 18.82
N ALA A 90 8.70 -14.06 19.73
CA ALA A 90 8.59 -15.08 20.76
C ALA A 90 8.09 -14.43 22.06
N ALA A 91 6.87 -14.79 22.48
CA ALA A 91 6.32 -14.40 23.76
C ALA A 91 6.39 -15.57 24.74
N THR A 92 7.12 -15.41 25.84
CA THR A 92 7.10 -16.41 26.92
C THR A 92 5.86 -16.18 27.78
N LYS A 93 5.03 -17.21 27.92
CA LYS A 93 3.93 -17.23 28.89
C LYS A 93 4.22 -18.25 29.99
N VAL A 94 3.97 -17.87 31.23
CA VAL A 94 3.99 -18.80 32.36
C VAL A 94 2.57 -19.27 32.59
N ASP A 95 2.34 -20.57 32.56
CA ASP A 95 1.02 -21.13 32.89
C ASP A 95 0.76 -21.16 34.40
N GLY A 96 -0.46 -21.51 34.81
CA GLY A 96 -0.84 -21.59 36.23
C GLY A 96 -0.05 -22.62 37.05
N SER A 97 0.76 -23.48 36.40
CA SER A 97 1.66 -24.44 37.05
C SER A 97 3.11 -23.94 37.16
N GLY A 98 3.39 -22.72 36.70
CA GLY A 98 4.74 -22.14 36.70
C GLY A 98 5.61 -22.56 35.50
N LYS A 99 5.06 -23.31 34.54
CA LYS A 99 5.81 -23.77 33.37
C LYS A 99 5.86 -22.67 32.30
N LYS A 100 7.06 -22.38 31.80
CA LYS A 100 7.27 -21.45 30.68
C LYS A 100 6.91 -22.14 29.36
N GLN A 101 6.01 -21.52 28.61
CA GLN A 101 5.69 -21.88 27.23
C GLN A 101 6.09 -20.72 26.31
N GLU A 102 6.86 -21.03 25.27
CA GLU A 102 7.17 -20.07 24.23
C GLU A 102 6.07 -20.08 23.18
N LYS A 103 5.37 -18.94 23.03
CA LYS A 103 4.38 -18.73 21.98
C LYS A 103 5.00 -17.91 20.87
N ARG A 104 5.16 -18.51 19.69
CA ARG A 104 5.47 -17.76 18.46
C ARG A 104 4.23 -17.06 17.94
N ILE A 105 4.32 -15.77 17.71
CA ILE A 105 3.24 -14.95 17.15
C ILE A 105 3.72 -14.46 15.79
N PHE A 106 3.06 -14.89 14.73
CA PHE A 106 3.30 -14.37 13.38
C PHE A 106 2.87 -12.91 13.32
N LEU A 107 3.82 -12.02 13.07
CA LEU A 107 3.58 -10.57 13.01
C LEU A 107 3.41 -10.13 11.56
N ASN A 108 4.34 -10.52 10.69
CA ASN A 108 4.44 -10.10 9.28
C ASN A 108 4.29 -8.57 9.16
N VAL A 109 5.19 -7.85 9.82
CA VAL A 109 5.21 -6.38 9.84
C VAL A 109 6.62 -5.85 9.62
N TRP A 110 6.70 -4.62 9.13
CA TRP A 110 7.89 -3.80 9.23
C TRP A 110 7.80 -2.91 10.46
N GLY A 111 8.89 -2.76 11.21
CA GLY A 111 9.00 -1.93 12.40
C GLY A 111 8.58 -2.60 13.72
N GLU A 112 8.55 -1.83 14.80
CA GLU A 112 8.43 -2.31 16.17
C GLU A 112 7.23 -1.67 16.90
N GLU A 113 6.81 -2.25 18.04
CA GLU A 113 5.60 -1.84 18.76
C GLU A 113 5.62 -0.38 19.21
N GLU A 114 6.75 0.05 19.73
CA GLU A 114 6.89 1.35 20.39
C GLU A 114 7.18 2.48 19.40
N THR A 115 7.67 2.15 18.21
CA THR A 115 8.08 3.13 17.19
C THR A 115 6.95 3.35 16.18
N CYS A 116 6.87 2.52 15.17
CA CYS A 116 5.80 2.49 14.19
C CYS A 116 5.81 1.13 13.49
N ARG A 117 4.64 0.64 13.08
CA ARG A 117 4.47 -0.64 12.40
C ARG A 117 3.75 -0.48 11.09
N ILE A 118 4.16 -1.31 10.14
CA ILE A 118 3.56 -1.37 8.81
C ILE A 118 3.24 -2.82 8.47
N GLY A 119 1.95 -3.11 8.28
CA GLY A 119 1.46 -4.37 7.72
C GLY A 119 1.03 -4.20 6.27
N ALA A 120 0.40 -5.24 5.71
CA ALA A 120 -0.05 -5.23 4.32
C ALA A 120 -1.11 -4.16 4.03
N ASP A 121 -2.06 -3.98 4.95
CA ASP A 121 -3.27 -3.16 4.79
C ASP A 121 -3.43 -2.14 5.91
N ARG A 122 -2.38 -1.96 6.71
CA ARG A 122 -2.45 -1.21 7.95
C ARG A 122 -1.13 -0.54 8.30
N GLN A 123 -1.25 0.62 8.93
CA GLN A 123 -0.17 1.29 9.62
C GLN A 123 -0.54 1.49 11.09
N ALA A 124 0.47 1.50 11.97
CA ALA A 124 0.31 1.97 13.33
C ALA A 124 1.45 2.94 13.61
N SER A 125 1.10 4.18 13.90
CA SER A 125 2.04 5.17 14.40
C SER A 125 2.18 5.01 15.92
N GLY A 126 3.41 5.10 16.40
CA GLY A 126 3.76 5.18 17.82
C GLY A 126 4.59 6.44 18.04
N LEU A 127 5.86 6.29 18.40
CA LEU A 127 6.81 7.42 18.49
C LEU A 127 7.22 8.01 17.13
N CYS A 128 7.03 7.29 16.02
CA CYS A 128 7.26 7.78 14.66
C CYS A 128 6.01 7.72 13.79
N ALA A 129 6.00 8.51 12.71
CA ALA A 129 5.05 8.30 11.63
C ALA A 129 5.47 7.08 10.81
N ALA A 130 4.49 6.25 10.44
CA ALA A 130 4.67 5.16 9.51
C ALA A 130 4.53 5.68 8.08
N ALA A 131 5.34 5.16 7.15
CA ALA A 131 5.28 5.53 5.74
C ALA A 131 5.47 4.33 4.81
N TRP A 132 4.51 4.15 3.89
CA TRP A 132 4.78 3.43 2.65
C TRP A 132 5.31 4.43 1.63
N THR A 133 6.40 4.09 0.96
CA THR A 133 6.89 4.88 -0.18
C THR A 133 6.86 3.99 -1.40
N TRP A 134 6.13 4.42 -2.44
CA TRP A 134 6.20 3.81 -3.76
C TRP A 134 7.06 4.66 -4.68
N ILE A 135 8.06 4.05 -5.32
CA ILE A 135 8.94 4.72 -6.27
C ILE A 135 8.48 4.44 -7.69
N SER A 136 8.16 5.48 -8.44
CA SER A 136 7.64 5.31 -9.79
C SER A 136 8.62 4.60 -10.72
N PRO A 137 8.26 3.45 -11.31
CA PRO A 137 9.15 2.71 -12.19
C PRO A 137 9.34 3.38 -13.56
N ARG A 138 8.43 4.28 -13.94
CA ARG A 138 8.39 4.94 -15.24
C ARG A 138 7.70 6.30 -15.17
N GLN A 139 7.99 7.15 -16.15
CA GLN A 139 7.21 8.36 -16.38
C GLN A 139 5.78 7.99 -16.79
N GLY A 140 4.81 8.79 -16.37
CA GLY A 140 3.42 8.64 -16.81
C GLY A 140 2.45 9.39 -15.90
N LYS A 141 1.17 9.24 -16.21
CA LYS A 141 0.09 9.78 -15.39
C LYS A 141 -0.50 8.66 -14.56
N ILE A 142 -0.67 8.90 -13.27
CA ILE A 142 -1.29 7.95 -12.35
C ILE A 142 -2.55 8.53 -11.73
N ARG A 143 -3.50 7.65 -11.40
CA ARG A 143 -4.59 7.87 -10.47
C ARG A 143 -4.25 7.21 -9.14
N ILE A 144 -4.39 7.93 -8.04
CA ILE A 144 -4.18 7.43 -6.68
C ILE A 144 -5.53 7.47 -5.99
N GLU A 145 -6.02 6.31 -5.57
CA GLU A 145 -7.31 6.18 -4.90
C GLU A 145 -7.21 5.33 -3.63
N GLY A 146 -8.01 5.67 -2.62
CA GLY A 146 -8.02 4.93 -1.38
C GLY A 146 -8.99 5.49 -0.34
N SER A 147 -9.34 4.63 0.61
CA SER A 147 -10.09 4.98 1.81
C SER A 147 -9.24 4.63 3.02
N VAL A 148 -9.18 5.54 3.99
CA VAL A 148 -8.46 5.36 5.23
C VAL A 148 -9.41 5.49 6.41
N GLN A 149 -9.30 4.56 7.34
CA GLN A 149 -10.14 4.49 8.54
C GLN A 149 -9.29 4.12 9.76
N THR A 150 -9.71 4.59 10.93
CA THR A 150 -9.07 4.25 12.21
C THR A 150 -9.97 3.34 13.03
N GLY A 151 -9.39 2.40 13.79
CA GLY A 151 -10.13 1.63 14.80
C GLY A 151 -10.35 2.39 16.12
N SER A 152 -9.81 3.61 16.25
CA SER A 152 -9.76 4.35 17.52
C SER A 152 -11.11 4.89 17.98
N VAL A 153 -11.25 4.92 19.30
CA VAL A 153 -12.27 5.67 20.06
C VAL A 153 -12.11 7.18 19.80
N PRO A 154 -13.19 7.99 19.79
CA PRO A 154 -13.11 9.43 19.54
C PRO A 154 -12.05 10.16 20.39
N GLY A 155 -11.25 11.04 19.76
CA GLY A 155 -10.30 11.93 20.45
C GLY A 155 -8.81 11.57 20.33
N ALA A 156 -8.46 10.45 19.70
CA ALA A 156 -7.08 10.13 19.32
C ALA A 156 -6.84 10.54 17.86
N ASP A 157 -6.60 11.82 17.65
CA ASP A 157 -6.42 12.36 16.30
C ASP A 157 -5.21 11.76 15.59
N LYS A 158 -5.45 11.27 14.38
CA LYS A 158 -4.41 10.78 13.49
C LYS A 158 -4.37 11.64 12.24
N GLU A 159 -3.17 12.07 11.87
CA GLU A 159 -2.94 12.83 10.65
C GLU A 159 -2.44 11.87 9.57
N ILE A 160 -3.13 11.89 8.44
CA ILE A 160 -2.82 11.07 7.27
C ILE A 160 -2.50 12.02 6.12
N SER A 161 -1.41 11.75 5.41
CA SER A 161 -1.03 12.56 4.25
C SER A 161 -0.49 11.72 3.11
N LEU A 162 -0.67 12.24 1.89
CA LEU A 162 0.03 11.78 0.70
C LEU A 162 0.98 12.86 0.25
N LEU A 163 2.22 12.47 0.00
CA LEU A 163 3.24 13.32 -0.58
C LEU A 163 3.60 12.78 -1.97
N HIS A 164 3.77 13.69 -2.93
CA HIS A 164 4.54 13.47 -4.14
C HIS A 164 5.89 14.14 -3.94
N ASN A 165 6.95 13.34 -3.93
CA ASN A 165 8.27 13.77 -3.51
C ASN A 165 8.21 14.33 -2.08
N ARG A 166 8.48 15.63 -1.92
CA ARG A 166 8.37 16.35 -0.64
C ARG A 166 7.15 17.24 -0.53
N GLN A 167 6.33 17.30 -1.59
CA GLN A 167 5.16 18.15 -1.63
C GLN A 167 3.93 17.35 -1.21
N GLU A 168 3.22 17.85 -0.21
CA GLU A 168 1.92 17.30 0.13
C GLU A 168 0.92 17.55 -0.99
N ILE A 169 0.26 16.48 -1.41
CA ILE A 169 -0.80 16.51 -2.43
C ILE A 169 -2.18 16.22 -1.83
N TRP A 170 -2.23 15.66 -0.62
CA TRP A 170 -3.46 15.42 0.12
C TRP A 170 -3.19 15.22 1.61
N ARG A 171 -4.16 15.62 2.43
CA ARG A 171 -4.14 15.44 3.88
C ARG A 171 -5.55 15.23 4.41
N SER A 172 -5.67 14.43 5.47
CA SER A 172 -6.87 14.35 6.29
C SER A 172 -6.52 14.08 7.74
N ARG A 173 -7.47 14.43 8.62
CA ARG A 173 -7.42 14.12 10.04
C ARG A 173 -8.52 13.10 10.36
N LEU A 174 -8.13 11.97 10.92
CA LEU A 174 -9.06 10.95 11.40
C LEU A 174 -9.35 11.22 12.87
N VAL A 175 -10.59 11.61 13.15
CA VAL A 175 -11.06 11.99 14.49
C VAL A 175 -11.88 10.88 15.14
N ASN A 176 -12.59 10.09 14.32
CA ASN A 176 -13.55 9.06 14.72
C ASN A 176 -13.51 7.86 13.76
N ALA A 177 -13.82 6.67 14.27
CA ALA A 177 -13.81 5.43 13.49
C ALA A 177 -14.88 5.38 12.38
N ASP A 178 -16.01 6.08 12.57
CA ASP A 178 -17.17 6.01 11.67
C ASP A 178 -17.09 6.91 10.44
N THR A 179 -16.04 7.74 10.33
CA THR A 179 -15.88 8.67 9.21
C THR A 179 -14.55 8.40 8.48
N PRO A 180 -14.56 7.53 7.47
CA PRO A 180 -13.36 7.29 6.67
C PRO A 180 -12.99 8.55 5.88
N ALA A 181 -11.70 8.79 5.70
CA ALA A 181 -11.21 9.78 4.75
C ALA A 181 -10.91 9.10 3.41
N VAL A 182 -11.36 9.72 2.32
CA VAL A 182 -11.20 9.17 0.97
C VAL A 182 -10.36 10.13 0.13
N HIS A 183 -9.52 9.57 -0.73
CA HIS A 183 -8.78 10.31 -1.75
C HIS A 183 -8.96 9.65 -3.11
N ASP A 184 -8.96 10.49 -4.14
CA ASP A 184 -9.00 10.12 -5.55
C ASP A 184 -8.37 11.28 -6.35
N LEU A 185 -7.10 11.12 -6.71
CA LEU A 185 -6.27 12.19 -7.25
C LEU A 185 -5.54 11.69 -8.49
N THR A 186 -5.14 12.62 -9.35
CA THR A 186 -4.34 12.32 -10.54
C THR A 186 -3.05 13.11 -10.49
N VAL A 187 -1.92 12.43 -10.72
CA VAL A 187 -0.57 13.00 -10.59
C VAL A 187 0.24 12.64 -11.84
N LEU A 188 1.01 13.60 -12.34
CA LEU A 188 2.03 13.37 -13.37
C LEU A 188 3.35 13.04 -12.67
N LEU A 189 4.00 11.99 -13.12
CA LEU A 189 5.23 11.49 -12.53
C LEU A 189 6.34 11.37 -13.56
N GLU A 190 7.55 11.62 -13.10
CA GLU A 190 8.76 11.14 -13.72
C GLU A 190 9.18 9.78 -13.14
N LYS A 191 10.05 9.06 -13.85
CA LYS A 191 10.66 7.84 -13.30
C LYS A 191 11.50 8.22 -12.08
N GLY A 192 11.28 7.51 -10.98
CA GLY A 192 12.01 7.72 -9.72
C GLY A 192 11.34 8.69 -8.75
N ASP A 193 10.26 9.37 -9.17
CA ASP A 193 9.43 10.14 -8.23
C ASP A 193 8.87 9.23 -7.14
N ASP A 194 8.74 9.74 -5.92
CA ASP A 194 8.16 9.01 -4.80
C ASP A 194 6.73 9.47 -4.48
N ILE A 195 5.84 8.50 -4.28
CA ILE A 195 4.54 8.70 -3.64
C ILE A 195 4.61 8.12 -2.23
N ARG A 196 4.47 8.96 -1.21
CA ARG A 196 4.55 8.56 0.19
C ARG A 196 3.20 8.66 0.89
N PHE A 197 2.79 7.56 1.51
CA PHE A 197 1.56 7.44 2.30
C PHE A 197 1.93 7.44 3.78
N ILE A 198 1.71 8.56 4.45
CA ILE A 198 2.17 8.79 5.82
C ILE A 198 0.98 8.71 6.77
N ALA A 199 1.17 7.97 7.86
CA ALA A 199 0.24 7.96 8.97
C ALA A 199 0.96 8.32 10.28
N GLN A 200 0.48 9.37 10.93
CA GLN A 200 1.08 9.96 12.13
C GLN A 200 0.04 10.10 13.24
N ALA A 201 0.42 9.80 14.48
CA ALA A 201 -0.41 10.10 15.65
C ALA A 201 -0.08 11.52 16.14
N ALA A 202 -1.09 12.29 16.56
CA ALA A 202 -0.90 13.67 16.99
C ALA A 202 -0.20 13.80 18.36
N ALA A 203 -0.39 12.85 19.29
CA ALA A 203 0.19 12.94 20.64
C ALA A 203 0.18 11.65 21.48
N SER A 204 -0.46 10.55 21.04
CA SER A 204 -0.65 9.37 21.88
C SER A 204 0.32 8.24 21.51
N ARG A 205 0.83 7.53 22.52
CA ARG A 205 1.58 6.26 22.35
C ARG A 205 0.68 5.10 21.89
N GLY A 206 -0.57 5.38 21.53
CA GLY A 206 -1.54 4.39 21.14
C GLY A 206 -1.25 3.89 19.73
N SER A 207 -0.75 2.66 19.63
CA SER A 207 -0.47 1.96 18.37
C SER A 207 -1.75 1.54 17.61
N ASP A 208 -2.80 2.35 17.69
CA ASP A 208 -4.07 2.05 17.05
C ASP A 208 -3.88 1.93 15.55
N LYS A 209 -4.46 0.87 15.00
CA LYS A 209 -4.30 0.52 13.60
C LYS A 209 -5.12 1.48 12.74
N ILE A 210 -4.44 2.00 11.73
CA ILE A 210 -5.01 2.75 10.62
C ILE A 210 -5.10 1.76 9.48
N LEU A 211 -6.31 1.46 9.04
CA LEU A 211 -6.54 0.59 7.90
C LEU A 211 -6.50 1.45 6.65
N TRP A 212 -5.59 1.13 5.74
CA TRP A 212 -5.39 1.88 4.51
C TRP A 212 -4.79 0.97 3.45
N ASP A 213 -5.51 0.80 2.34
CA ASP A 213 -5.06 -0.03 1.21
C ASP A 213 -5.24 0.72 -0.11
N PRO A 214 -4.45 1.79 -0.34
CA PRO A 214 -4.57 2.59 -1.54
C PRO A 214 -4.08 1.83 -2.78
N VAL A 215 -4.58 2.27 -3.93
CA VAL A 215 -4.23 1.77 -5.26
C VAL A 215 -3.68 2.93 -6.09
N ILE A 216 -2.53 2.71 -6.71
CA ILE A 216 -1.93 3.61 -7.70
C ILE A 216 -2.13 2.97 -9.08
N THR A 217 -2.80 3.63 -10.01
CA THR A 217 -3.04 3.10 -11.36
C THR A 217 -2.46 4.02 -12.42
N PHE A 218 -1.57 3.54 -13.29
CA PHE A 218 -1.16 4.25 -14.51
C PHE A 218 -2.36 4.37 -15.45
N THR A 219 -2.68 5.60 -15.85
CA THR A 219 -3.79 5.88 -16.77
C THR A 219 -3.29 6.27 -18.16
N GLU A 220 -2.05 6.76 -18.27
CA GLU A 220 -1.40 7.20 -19.52
C GLU A 220 0.12 6.91 -19.46
#